data_AF-A0A3D0XES8-F1
#
_entry.id   AF-A0A3D0XES8-F1
#
_cell.length_a   1.000
_cell.length_b   1.000
_cell.length_c   1.000
_cell.angle_alpha   90.00
_cell.angle_beta   90.00
_cell.angle_gamma   90.00
#
_symmetry.space_group_name_H-M   'P 1'
#
loop_
_entity.id
_entity.type
_entity.pdbx_description
1 polymer ?
#
loop_
_entity_poly.entity_id
_entity_poly.type
_entity_poly.pdbx_seq_one_letter_code
_entity_poly.pdbx_strand_id
1 'polypeptide(L)'
;MSAEPPIDGYCPHCGAEVPEEALACPECGSCSETGWSTKASYDRIGVDSDDEPFDYEGFLEEEFGDGRPARRSAMQWVWAIVAFLLLVLLLKYQMAL
;
A
#
# COMPACT_ATOMS: atom_id res chain seq x y z
N MET A 1 11.99 -20.61 29.74
CA MET A 1 12.22 -20.24 28.33
C MET A 1 13.48 -20.93 27.87
N SER A 2 13.44 -21.65 26.76
CA SER A 2 14.62 -22.25 26.14
C SER A 2 15.23 -21.24 25.17
N ALA A 3 16.56 -21.23 25.05
CA ALA A 3 17.23 -20.46 24.01
C ALA A 3 17.03 -21.17 22.66
N GLU A 4 16.46 -20.47 21.70
CA GLU A 4 16.37 -20.91 20.30
C GLU A 4 17.29 -20.00 19.48
N PRO A 5 18.47 -20.49 19.06
CA PRO A 5 19.40 -19.68 18.28
C PRO A 5 18.90 -19.45 16.84
N PRO A 6 19.31 -18.34 16.19
CA PRO A 6 19.00 -18.10 14.78
C PRO A 6 19.66 -19.14 13.86
N ILE A 7 19.04 -19.39 12.70
CA ILE A 7 19.40 -20.51 11.79
C ILE A 7 20.83 -20.44 11.27
N ASP A 8 21.39 -19.23 11.11
CA ASP A 8 22.73 -18.97 10.55
C ASP A 8 23.73 -18.45 11.58
N GLY A 9 23.36 -18.38 12.87
CA GLY A 9 24.19 -17.80 13.92
C GLY A 9 24.27 -16.27 13.90
N TYR A 10 23.55 -15.60 12.98
CA TYR A 10 23.47 -14.16 12.89
C TYR A 10 22.04 -13.68 13.17
N CYS A 11 21.90 -12.49 13.74
CA CYS A 11 20.60 -11.90 13.98
C CYS A 11 20.02 -11.40 12.63
N PRO A 12 18.91 -11.93 12.12
CA PRO A 12 18.32 -11.48 10.86
C PRO A 12 17.76 -10.05 10.92
N HIS A 13 17.57 -9.49 12.11
CA HIS A 13 17.10 -8.11 12.28
C HIS A 13 18.22 -7.07 12.15
N CYS A 14 19.42 -7.35 12.67
CA CYS A 14 20.51 -6.37 12.71
C CYS A 14 21.86 -6.84 12.15
N GLY A 15 22.02 -8.13 11.84
CA GLY A 15 23.23 -8.73 11.28
C GLY A 15 24.33 -9.06 12.29
N ALA A 16 24.12 -8.85 13.59
CA ALA A 16 25.12 -9.18 14.62
C ALA A 16 25.21 -10.70 14.84
N GLU A 17 26.40 -11.20 15.20
CA GLU A 17 26.59 -12.59 15.61
C GLU A 17 25.85 -12.87 16.93
N VAL A 18 25.15 -14.00 17.01
CA VAL A 18 24.33 -14.38 18.17
C VAL A 18 24.92 -15.63 18.82
N PRO A 19 25.30 -15.58 20.11
CA PRO A 19 25.78 -16.75 20.84
C PRO A 19 24.71 -17.86 20.89
N GLU A 20 25.14 -19.13 20.83
CA GLU A 20 24.22 -20.30 20.77
C GLU A 20 23.20 -20.36 21.92
N GLU A 21 23.57 -19.88 23.12
CA GLU A 21 22.72 -19.91 24.31
C GLU A 21 21.98 -18.58 24.56
N ALA A 22 22.05 -17.63 23.63
CA ALA A 22 21.42 -16.33 23.81
C ALA A 22 19.88 -16.41 23.69
N LEU A 23 19.18 -15.87 24.69
CA LEU A 23 17.71 -15.74 24.67
C LEU A 23 17.23 -14.60 23.75
N ALA A 24 18.09 -13.62 23.49
CA ALA A 24 17.83 -12.47 22.62
C ALA A 24 19.17 -11.93 22.06
N CYS A 25 19.11 -11.21 20.95
CA CYS A 25 20.25 -10.53 20.35
C CYS A 25 20.82 -9.52 21.35
N PRO A 26 22.11 -9.58 21.71
CA PRO A 26 22.72 -8.62 22.63
C PRO A 26 22.75 -7.19 22.07
N GLU A 27 22.73 -7.04 20.74
CA GLU A 27 22.85 -5.73 20.08
C GLU A 27 21.50 -5.02 19.87
N CYS A 28 20.43 -5.76 19.56
CA CYS A 28 19.13 -5.15 19.23
C CYS A 28 17.94 -5.67 20.05
N GLY A 29 18.13 -6.69 20.88
CA GLY A 29 17.08 -7.27 21.73
C GLY A 29 16.05 -8.15 20.99
N SER A 30 16.20 -8.39 19.69
CA SER A 30 15.33 -9.31 18.94
C SER A 30 15.51 -10.76 19.42
N CYS A 31 14.43 -11.56 19.45
CA CYS A 31 14.43 -12.96 19.91
C CYS A 31 13.63 -13.87 18.97
N SER A 32 13.46 -15.16 19.32
CA SER A 32 12.71 -16.10 18.49
C SER A 32 11.25 -15.67 18.28
N GLU A 33 10.61 -15.03 19.26
CA GLU A 33 9.23 -14.53 19.12
C GLU A 33 9.11 -13.26 18.27
N THR A 34 10.18 -12.47 18.17
CA THR A 34 10.08 -11.10 17.63
C THR A 34 10.90 -10.86 16.37
N GLY A 35 11.84 -11.74 16.00
CA GLY A 35 12.60 -11.48 14.78
C GLY A 35 13.46 -12.57 14.16
N TRP A 36 13.73 -13.73 14.78
CA TRP A 36 14.51 -14.78 14.07
C TRP A 36 13.90 -16.17 13.98
N SER A 37 12.71 -16.41 14.54
CA SER A 37 11.99 -17.62 14.15
C SER A 37 11.49 -17.49 12.71
N THR A 38 11.40 -18.61 12.01
CA THR A 38 10.76 -18.70 10.69
C THR A 38 9.32 -18.18 10.70
N LYS A 39 8.62 -18.30 11.84
CA LYS A 39 7.27 -17.78 12.01
C LYS A 39 7.25 -16.24 12.08
N ALA A 40 8.18 -15.64 12.82
CA ALA A 40 8.28 -14.18 12.96
C ALA A 40 8.56 -13.47 11.62
N SER A 41 9.23 -14.13 10.68
CA SER A 41 9.49 -13.57 9.34
C SER A 41 8.23 -13.35 8.50
N TYR A 42 7.23 -14.24 8.58
CA TYR A 42 5.98 -14.10 7.82
C TYR A 42 4.97 -13.21 8.56
N ASP A 43 4.80 -13.43 9.87
CA ASP A 43 3.83 -12.70 10.69
C ASP A 43 4.11 -11.18 10.73
N ARG A 44 5.38 -10.74 10.62
CA ARG A 44 5.75 -9.31 10.66
C ARG A 44 5.36 -8.53 9.40
N ILE A 45 5.31 -9.19 8.24
CA ILE A 45 5.07 -8.51 6.96
C ILE A 45 3.56 -8.47 6.64
N GLY A 46 2.72 -9.13 7.46
CA GLY A 46 1.28 -9.21 7.23
C GLY A 46 0.93 -9.97 5.95
N VAL A 47 1.85 -10.83 5.50
CA VAL A 47 1.62 -11.74 4.38
C VAL A 47 1.02 -13.00 4.96
N ASP A 48 -0.25 -13.23 4.69
CA ASP A 48 -0.88 -14.52 5.01
C ASP A 48 -0.08 -15.62 4.31
N SER A 49 0.48 -16.54 5.10
CA SER A 49 1.32 -17.63 4.61
C SER A 49 0.51 -18.77 3.97
N ASP A 50 -0.77 -18.54 3.73
CA ASP A 50 -1.63 -19.51 3.07
C ASP A 50 -1.16 -19.65 1.61
N ASP A 51 -1.16 -20.87 1.06
CA ASP A 51 -0.69 -21.20 -0.29
C ASP A 51 -1.54 -20.55 -1.41
N GLU A 52 -2.39 -19.59 -1.08
CA GLU A 52 -3.22 -18.84 -2.00
C GLU A 52 -2.39 -17.73 -2.69
N PRO A 53 -2.39 -17.67 -4.03
CA PRO A 53 -1.67 -16.63 -4.74
C PRO A 53 -2.26 -15.26 -4.43
N PHE A 54 -1.39 -14.26 -4.21
CA PHE A 54 -1.79 -12.87 -4.01
C PHE A 54 -2.63 -12.35 -5.18
N ASP A 55 -3.86 -11.89 -4.92
CA ASP A 55 -4.76 -11.31 -5.93
C ASP A 55 -4.36 -9.87 -6.27
N TYR A 56 -3.41 -9.75 -7.19
CA TYR A 56 -2.89 -8.46 -7.66
C TYR A 56 -3.96 -7.61 -8.33
N GLU A 57 -4.88 -8.23 -9.09
CA GLU A 57 -5.93 -7.51 -9.82
C GLU A 57 -6.98 -6.93 -8.86
N GLY A 58 -7.42 -7.72 -7.87
CA GLY A 58 -8.34 -7.26 -6.82
C GLY A 58 -7.76 -6.11 -6.01
N PHE A 59 -6.49 -6.21 -5.61
CA PHE A 59 -5.79 -5.13 -4.92
C PHE A 59 -5.73 -3.83 -5.73
N LEU A 60 -5.42 -3.93 -7.04
CA LEU A 60 -5.40 -2.76 -7.93
C LEU A 60 -6.78 -2.11 -8.04
N GLU A 61 -7.84 -2.90 -8.17
CA GLU A 61 -9.20 -2.36 -8.27
C GLU A 61 -9.65 -1.69 -6.96
N GLU A 62 -9.28 -2.25 -5.82
CA GLU A 62 -9.72 -1.75 -4.51
C GLU A 62 -8.96 -0.49 -4.07
N GLU A 63 -7.65 -0.41 -4.31
CA GLU A 63 -6.80 0.72 -3.91
C GLU A 63 -6.65 1.80 -4.99
N PHE A 64 -6.58 1.40 -6.25
CA PHE A 64 -6.28 2.29 -7.39
C PHE A 64 -7.38 2.32 -8.43
N GLY A 65 -8.44 1.54 -8.28
CA GLY A 65 -9.55 1.52 -9.21
C GLY A 65 -10.22 2.88 -9.29
N ASP A 66 -10.78 3.15 -10.46
CA ASP A 66 -11.51 4.37 -10.78
C ASP A 66 -12.84 4.38 -10.01
N GLY A 67 -12.77 4.60 -8.71
CA GLY A 67 -13.88 4.50 -7.79
C GLY A 67 -15.09 5.28 -8.32
N ARG A 68 -16.07 4.52 -8.83
CA ARG A 68 -17.39 4.97 -9.33
C ARG A 68 -17.23 5.87 -10.58
N PRO A 69 -17.93 5.58 -11.70
CA PRO A 69 -17.96 6.55 -12.81
C PRO A 69 -18.45 7.86 -12.22
N ALA A 70 -17.62 8.91 -12.31
CA ALA A 70 -17.95 10.22 -11.78
C ALA A 70 -19.34 10.58 -12.31
N ARG A 71 -20.38 10.45 -11.47
CA ARG A 71 -21.75 10.79 -11.83
C ARG A 71 -21.62 12.18 -12.42
N ARG A 72 -21.93 12.35 -13.71
CA ARG A 72 -21.82 13.63 -14.40
C ARG A 72 -22.39 14.69 -13.48
N SER A 73 -21.51 15.43 -12.81
CA SER A 73 -21.95 16.21 -11.66
C SER A 73 -22.82 17.32 -12.22
N ALA A 74 -23.82 17.78 -11.45
CA ALA A 74 -24.66 18.90 -11.88
C ALA A 74 -23.82 20.11 -12.39
N MET A 75 -22.58 20.22 -11.91
CA MET A 75 -21.56 21.16 -12.38
C MET A 75 -21.23 21.05 -13.87
N GLN A 76 -21.17 19.86 -14.46
CA GLN A 76 -20.90 19.69 -15.89
C GLN A 76 -21.99 20.31 -16.77
N TRP A 77 -23.26 20.24 -16.33
CA TRP A 77 -24.38 20.90 -17.02
C TRP A 77 -24.33 22.41 -16.90
N VAL A 78 -23.91 22.94 -15.74
CA VAL A 78 -23.69 24.38 -15.56
C VAL A 78 -22.61 24.88 -16.52
N TRP A 79 -21.48 24.18 -16.61
CA TRP A 79 -20.42 24.54 -17.55
C TRP A 79 -20.85 24.44 -19.02
N ALA A 80 -21.67 23.46 -19.38
CA ALA A 80 -22.22 23.38 -20.73
C ALA A 80 -23.12 24.58 -21.08
N ILE A 81 -23.97 25.03 -20.15
CA ILE A 81 -24.83 26.21 -20.33
C ILE A 81 -23.98 27.49 -20.45
N VAL A 82 -22.97 27.65 -19.59
CA VAL A 82 -22.06 28.80 -19.63
C VAL A 82 -21.32 28.87 -20.96
N ALA A 83 -20.75 27.74 -21.42
CA ALA A 83 -20.07 27.67 -22.71
C ALA A 83 -21.01 28.03 -23.87
N PHE A 84 -22.26 27.55 -23.85
CA PHE A 84 -23.26 27.87 -24.86
C PHE A 84 -23.62 29.37 -24.86
N LEU A 85 -23.85 29.98 -23.70
CA LEU A 85 -24.15 31.41 -23.58
C LEU A 85 -23.00 32.28 -24.09
N LEU A 86 -21.75 31.94 -23.75
CA LEU A 86 -20.57 32.64 -24.25
C LEU A 86 -20.44 32.53 -25.77
N LEU A 87 -20.70 31.36 -26.34
CA LEU A 87 -20.69 31.14 -27.79
C LEU A 87 -21.74 32.03 -28.48
N VAL A 88 -22.97 32.06 -27.95
CA VAL A 88 -24.04 32.91 -28.51
C VAL A 88 -23.67 34.39 -28.43
N LEU A 89 -23.13 34.86 -27.31
CA LEU A 89 -22.68 36.24 -27.15
C LEU A 89 -21.55 36.58 -28.13
N LEU A 90 -20.60 35.67 -28.33
CA LEU A 90 -19.50 35.85 -29.27
C LEU A 90 -20.00 35.93 -30.72
N LEU A 91 -20.91 35.04 -31.11
CA LEU A 91 -21.55 35.08 -32.44
C LEU A 91 -22.36 36.36 -32.65
N LYS A 92 -23.07 36.83 -31.62
CA LYS A 92 -23.78 38.12 -31.65
C LYS A 92 -22.82 39.29 -31.82
N TYR A 93 -21.69 39.28 -31.12
CA TYR A 93 -20.67 40.31 -31.23
C TYR A 93 -20.05 40.35 -32.64
N GLN A 94 -19.76 39.18 -33.24
CA GLN A 94 -19.22 39.10 -34.60
C GLN A 94 -20.20 39.61 -35.67
N MET A 95 -21.50 39.45 -35.48
CA MET A 95 -22.51 39.98 -36.41
C MET A 95 -22.80 41.48 -36.22
N ALA A 96 -22.32 42.09 -35.13
CA ALA A 96 -22.53 43.51 -34.81
C ALA A 96 -21.31 44.40 -35.13
N LEU A 97 -20.21 43.80 -35.59
CA LEU A 97 -18.98 44.46 -36.05
C LEU A 97 -18.99 44.59 -37.58
#